data_AF-A0A928VL63-F1
#
_entry.id   AF-A0A928VL63-F1
#
_cell.length_a   1.000
_cell.length_b   1.000
_cell.length_c   1.000
_cell.angle_alpha   90.00
_cell.angle_beta   90.00
_cell.angle_gamma   90.00
#
_symmetry.space_group_name_H-M   'P 1'
#
loop_
_entity.id
_entity.type
_entity.pdbx_description
1 polymer ?
#
loop_
_entity_poly.entity_id
_entity_poly.type
_entity_poly.pdbx_seq_one_letter_code
_entity_poly.pdbx_strand_id
1 'polypeptide(L)'
;MPKQKLDMTNMLGDTKTIQVLSALEGGLQTKQDLNQVLTQAGVSAQQIDPRDLLPRAKNRPLDEEKLKALMQSIKEIGVLEDLIARPHPTESGKHELLAGSHRRESCIRLGILAPTKIIQVDDKLAAKIAGATNSHRNQLNALEEADMVLEVLALELETTEAEVESLFWQYSNKTIDVHSSQWKTIETVTPTVTSVAISSFIRHYLP
;
A
#
# COMPACT_ATOMS: atom_id res chain seq x y z
N MET A 1 18.28 8.47 -30.11
CA MET A 1 18.59 8.41 -28.66
C MET A 1 18.31 7.00 -28.19
N PRO A 2 19.27 6.31 -27.56
CA PRO A 2 19.09 4.91 -27.17
C PRO A 2 18.10 4.83 -26.00
N LYS A 3 17.09 3.97 -26.15
CA LYS A 3 16.18 3.59 -25.07
C LYS A 3 17.02 2.96 -23.95
N GLN A 4 17.08 3.60 -22.78
CA GLN A 4 17.60 2.98 -21.58
C GLN A 4 16.75 1.74 -21.31
N LYS A 5 17.34 0.55 -21.52
CA LYS A 5 16.81 -0.68 -20.92
C LYS A 5 16.80 -0.43 -19.41
N LEU A 6 15.63 -0.53 -18.80
CA LEU A 6 15.48 -0.56 -17.35
C LEU A 6 16.34 -1.73 -16.85
N ASP A 7 17.43 -1.43 -16.16
CA ASP A 7 18.30 -2.44 -15.58
C ASP A 7 17.60 -2.96 -14.32
N MET A 8 16.91 -4.10 -14.47
CA MET A 8 16.21 -4.81 -13.39
C MET A 8 17.14 -5.26 -12.25
N THR A 9 18.46 -5.04 -12.38
CA THR A 9 19.48 -5.47 -11.42
C THR A 9 19.60 -4.55 -10.20
N ASN A 10 19.06 -3.32 -10.25
CA ASN A 10 19.15 -2.37 -9.12
C ASN A 10 17.95 -2.35 -8.17
N MET A 11 16.95 -3.22 -8.37
CA MET A 11 15.82 -3.40 -7.44
C MET A 11 16.09 -4.47 -6.36
N LEU A 12 17.18 -5.22 -6.50
CA LEU A 12 17.63 -6.26 -5.57
C LEU A 12 18.75 -5.78 -4.61
N GLY A 13 19.09 -4.48 -4.63
CA GLY A 13 20.30 -3.95 -4.00
C GLY A 13 20.18 -3.52 -2.52
N ASP A 14 18.98 -3.40 -1.97
CA ASP A 14 18.78 -3.08 -0.56
C ASP A 14 18.13 -4.29 0.14
N THR A 15 18.85 -4.91 1.07
CA THR A 15 18.38 -6.01 1.93
C THR A 15 17.01 -5.70 2.54
N LYS A 16 16.71 -4.42 2.79
CA LYS A 16 15.42 -3.94 3.30
C LYS A 16 14.28 -4.21 2.33
N THR A 17 14.47 -3.96 1.04
CA THR A 17 13.45 -4.17 -0.01
C THR A 17 13.12 -5.65 -0.17
N ILE A 18 14.14 -6.52 -0.13
CA ILE A 18 13.97 -7.97 -0.20
C ILE A 18 13.18 -8.49 1.01
N GLN A 19 13.46 -7.98 2.21
CA GLN A 19 12.73 -8.37 3.42
C GLN A 19 11.28 -7.89 3.42
N VAL A 20 11.00 -6.70 2.87
CA VAL A 20 9.64 -6.20 2.68
C VAL A 20 8.88 -7.07 1.67
N LEU A 21 9.50 -7.41 0.54
CA LEU A 21 8.90 -8.30 -0.46
C LEU A 21 8.62 -9.68 0.13
N SER A 22 9.57 -10.27 0.86
CA SER A 22 9.38 -11.55 1.54
C SER A 22 8.23 -11.52 2.54
N ALA A 23 8.04 -10.41 3.28
CA ALA A 23 6.92 -10.24 4.20
C ALA A 23 5.57 -10.10 3.49
N LEU A 24 5.54 -9.51 2.28
CA LEU A 24 4.34 -9.45 1.44
C LEU A 24 4.02 -10.83 0.83
N GLU A 25 5.02 -11.55 0.34
CA GLU A 25 4.88 -12.85 -0.33
C GLU A 25 4.53 -14.00 0.63
N GLY A 26 5.02 -13.96 1.87
CA GLY A 26 4.71 -14.96 2.90
C GLY A 26 3.25 -14.94 3.37
N GLY A 27 2.43 -14.04 2.83
CA GLY A 27 1.13 -13.67 3.37
C GLY A 27 1.32 -12.93 4.67
N LEU A 28 0.73 -11.75 4.82
CA LEU A 28 0.71 -11.00 6.08
C LEU A 28 -0.17 -11.69 7.15
N GLN A 29 -0.18 -13.02 7.24
CA GLN A 29 -1.11 -13.84 8.02
C GLN A 29 -1.06 -13.65 9.54
N THR A 30 -0.07 -12.92 10.02
CA THR A 30 -0.05 -12.51 11.42
C THR A 30 0.30 -11.04 11.45
N LYS A 31 -0.14 -10.33 12.47
CA LYS A 31 0.41 -9.03 12.86
C LYS A 31 1.89 -9.14 13.25
N GLN A 32 2.71 -9.94 12.56
CA GLN A 32 4.11 -9.61 12.36
C GLN A 32 4.11 -8.36 11.48
N ASP A 33 4.00 -7.30 12.26
CA ASP A 33 3.90 -5.90 11.97
C ASP A 33 4.93 -5.56 10.88
N LEU A 34 4.49 -4.98 9.76
CA LEU A 34 5.44 -4.44 8.78
C LEU A 34 6.43 -3.51 9.51
N ASN A 35 6.01 -2.84 10.57
CA ASN A 35 6.93 -2.13 11.47
C ASN A 35 7.98 -3.04 12.13
N GLN A 36 7.63 -4.23 12.62
CA GLN A 36 8.55 -5.19 13.21
C GLN A 36 9.54 -5.75 12.18
N VAL A 37 9.06 -6.12 10.99
CA VAL A 37 9.93 -6.57 9.88
C VAL A 37 10.92 -5.46 9.53
N LEU A 38 10.45 -4.23 9.37
CA LEU A 38 11.30 -3.08 9.09
C LEU A 38 12.28 -2.79 10.23
N THR A 39 11.87 -2.93 11.49
CA THR A 39 12.80 -2.80 12.64
C THR A 39 13.90 -3.88 12.58
N GLN A 40 13.54 -5.14 12.31
CA GLN A 40 14.50 -6.24 12.18
C GLN A 40 15.43 -6.05 10.98
N ALA A 41 14.94 -5.39 9.93
CA ALA A 41 15.70 -4.95 8.77
C ALA A 41 16.64 -3.76 9.05
N GLY A 42 16.68 -3.25 10.29
CA GLY A 42 17.48 -2.09 10.67
C GLY A 42 16.91 -0.75 10.17
N VAL A 43 15.63 -0.69 9.82
CA VAL A 43 14.94 0.56 9.52
C VAL A 43 14.46 1.19 10.82
N SER A 44 15.17 2.22 11.28
CA SER A 44 14.79 3.00 12.45
C SER A 44 13.77 4.09 12.08
N ALA A 45 12.87 4.37 13.02
CA ALA A 45 11.94 5.49 12.89
C ALA A 45 12.66 6.83 13.05
N GLN A 46 12.20 7.82 12.28
CA GLN A 46 12.59 9.21 12.36
C GLN A 46 11.41 10.04 12.86
N GLN A 47 11.68 11.14 13.56
CA GLN A 47 10.64 12.08 13.97
C GLN A 47 10.38 13.06 12.82
N ILE A 48 9.22 12.94 12.16
CA ILE A 48 8.85 13.73 10.97
C ILE A 48 7.66 14.62 11.31
N ASP A 49 7.65 15.87 10.81
CA ASP A 49 6.44 16.69 10.88
C ASP A 49 5.35 15.98 10.06
N PRO A 50 4.21 15.61 10.66
CA PRO A 50 3.17 14.89 9.93
C PRO A 50 2.58 15.67 8.74
N ARG A 51 2.85 16.99 8.62
CA ARG A 51 2.52 17.80 7.43
C ARG A 51 3.45 17.55 6.24
N ASP A 52 4.65 17.02 6.47
CA ASP A 52 5.58 16.60 5.42
C ASP A 52 5.30 15.18 4.91
N LEU A 53 4.42 14.45 5.61
CA LEU A 53 3.85 13.20 5.14
C LEU A 53 2.64 13.54 4.27
N LEU A 54 2.71 13.30 2.97
CA LEU A 54 1.62 13.55 2.02
C LEU A 54 0.81 12.26 1.84
N PRO A 55 -0.53 12.31 1.93
CA PRO A 55 -1.35 11.14 1.66
C PRO A 55 -1.24 10.74 0.19
N ARG A 56 -1.33 9.44 -0.10
CA ARG A 56 -1.59 8.96 -1.46
C ARG A 56 -2.94 9.51 -1.93
N ALA A 57 -3.04 9.82 -3.23
CA ALA A 57 -4.09 10.65 -3.84
C ALA A 57 -5.54 10.24 -3.54
N LYS A 58 -5.79 9.00 -3.11
CA LYS A 58 -7.10 8.52 -2.64
C LYS A 58 -7.32 8.97 -1.18
N ASN A 59 -7.70 10.24 -1.00
CA ASN A 59 -8.10 10.79 0.29
C ASN A 59 -9.31 10.03 0.83
N ARG A 60 -9.12 9.31 1.95
CA ARG A 60 -10.19 8.61 2.65
C ARG A 60 -10.77 9.48 3.77
N PRO A 61 -12.10 9.54 3.94
CA PRO A 61 -12.69 10.17 5.11
C PRO A 61 -12.21 9.43 6.36
N LEU A 62 -11.75 10.19 7.35
CA LEU A 62 -11.30 9.64 8.62
C LEU A 62 -12.50 9.48 9.54
N ASP A 63 -12.52 8.37 10.26
CA ASP A 63 -13.53 8.11 11.29
C ASP A 63 -13.19 8.96 12.53
N GLU A 64 -13.96 10.02 12.75
CA GLU A 64 -13.73 11.00 13.82
C GLU A 64 -13.75 10.38 15.23
N GLU A 65 -14.60 9.39 15.47
CA GLU A 65 -14.66 8.70 16.77
C GLU A 65 -13.40 7.85 16.99
N LYS A 66 -12.98 7.08 15.97
CA LYS A 66 -11.71 6.34 16.03
C LYS A 66 -10.52 7.27 16.21
N LEU A 67 -10.53 8.41 15.52
CA LEU A 67 -9.46 9.39 15.60
C LEU A 67 -9.38 10.01 16.99
N LYS A 68 -10.52 10.36 17.61
CA LYS A 68 -10.59 10.88 18.98
C LYS A 68 -10.05 9.88 20.00
N ALA A 69 -10.47 8.62 19.91
CA ALA A 69 -9.96 7.55 20.77
C ALA A 69 -8.44 7.36 20.59
N LEU A 70 -7.96 7.37 19.34
CA LEU A 70 -6.54 7.24 19.02
C LEU A 70 -5.72 8.43 19.55
N MET A 71 -6.23 9.66 19.40
CA MET A 71 -5.56 10.85 19.96
C MET A 71 -5.43 10.76 21.48
N GLN A 72 -6.45 10.25 22.19
CA GLN A 72 -6.38 10.07 23.63
C GLN A 72 -5.29 9.05 24.01
N SER A 73 -5.24 7.91 23.32
CA SER A 73 -4.18 6.92 23.50
C SER A 73 -2.79 7.51 23.22
N ILE A 74 -2.62 8.26 22.13
CA ILE A 74 -1.33 8.89 21.78
C ILE A 74 -0.89 9.89 22.86
N LYS A 75 -1.80 10.63 23.49
CA LYS A 75 -1.45 11.53 24.60
C LYS A 75 -0.93 10.77 25.83
N GLU A 76 -1.45 9.57 26.09
CA GLU A 76 -1.14 8.80 27.29
C GLU A 76 0.17 8.01 27.15
N ILE A 77 0.37 7.35 26.00
CA ILE A 77 1.45 6.38 25.81
C ILE A 77 2.31 6.65 24.56
N GLY A 78 2.04 7.72 23.83
CA GLY A 78 2.71 8.04 22.57
C GLY A 78 2.20 7.21 21.38
N VAL A 79 2.85 7.38 20.24
CA VAL A 79 2.56 6.61 19.03
C VAL A 79 3.21 5.23 19.15
N LEU A 80 2.41 4.19 19.37
CA LEU A 80 2.91 2.82 19.59
C LEU A 80 3.51 2.16 18.34
N GLU A 81 2.91 2.42 17.19
CA GLU A 81 3.34 1.86 15.91
C GLU A 81 3.75 2.99 14.99
N ASP A 82 4.97 2.91 14.46
CA ASP A 82 5.47 3.92 13.54
C ASP A 82 4.57 4.01 12.29
N LEU A 83 4.57 5.19 11.69
CA LEU A 83 4.06 5.40 10.35
C LEU A 83 5.07 4.83 9.34
N ILE A 84 4.60 4.48 8.15
CA ILE A 84 5.46 3.98 7.08
C ILE A 84 5.28 4.90 5.89
N ALA A 85 6.39 5.42 5.39
CA ALA A 85 6.42 6.32 4.25
C ALA A 85 7.63 6.05 3.36
N ARG A 86 7.62 6.62 2.17
CA ARG A 86 8.77 6.67 1.26
C ARG A 86 9.04 8.12 0.86
N PRO A 87 10.21 8.48 0.32
CA PRO A 87 10.39 9.79 -0.29
C PRO A 87 9.30 10.06 -1.33
N HIS A 88 8.76 11.27 -1.36
CA HIS A 88 7.72 11.60 -2.33
C HIS A 88 8.34 11.60 -3.75
N PRO A 89 7.69 10.97 -4.74
CA PRO A 89 8.28 10.79 -6.08
C PRO A 89 8.52 12.12 -6.80
N THR A 90 7.76 13.16 -6.48
CA THR A 90 7.79 14.45 -7.19
C THR A 90 8.03 15.67 -6.28
N GLU A 91 7.98 15.53 -4.96
CA GLU A 91 8.09 16.65 -4.01
C GLU A 91 9.30 16.46 -3.10
N SER A 92 10.40 17.16 -3.41
CA SER A 92 11.64 17.05 -2.65
C SER A 92 11.43 17.45 -1.18
N GLY A 93 11.98 16.66 -0.26
CA GLY A 93 11.85 16.87 1.18
C GLY A 93 10.49 16.43 1.77
N LYS A 94 9.53 16.01 0.94
CA LYS A 94 8.27 15.41 1.38
C LYS A 94 8.35 13.88 1.30
N HIS A 95 7.42 13.23 1.98
CA HIS A 95 7.31 11.78 2.00
C HIS A 95 5.90 11.37 1.64
N GLU A 96 5.74 10.36 0.78
CA GLU A 96 4.44 9.75 0.53
C GLU A 96 4.11 8.75 1.64
N LEU A 97 2.96 8.92 2.28
CA LEU A 97 2.47 8.06 3.35
C LEU A 97 1.92 6.75 2.77
N LEU A 98 2.55 5.63 3.16
CA LEU A 98 2.11 4.29 2.76
C LEU A 98 1.16 3.68 3.80
N ALA A 99 1.40 3.91 5.10
CA ALA A 99 0.55 3.43 6.18
C ALA A 99 0.52 4.37 7.38
N GLY A 100 -0.65 4.44 8.04
CA GLY A 100 -0.83 5.19 9.29
C GLY A 100 -1.62 6.50 9.17
N SER A 101 -2.57 6.62 8.23
CA SER A 101 -3.33 7.87 8.01
C SER A 101 -4.00 8.45 9.26
N HIS A 102 -4.67 7.62 10.08
CA HIS A 102 -5.24 8.08 11.35
C HIS A 102 -4.16 8.56 12.34
N ARG A 103 -3.00 7.89 12.40
CA ARG A 103 -1.88 8.32 13.26
C ARG A 103 -1.31 9.65 12.80
N ARG A 104 -1.13 9.83 11.49
CA ARG A 104 -0.70 11.09 10.89
C ARG A 104 -1.66 12.22 11.29
N GLU A 105 -2.95 12.02 11.07
CA GLU A 105 -3.95 13.03 11.39
C GLU A 105 -3.99 13.33 12.89
N SER A 106 -3.95 12.31 13.75
CA SER A 106 -3.85 12.50 15.20
C SER A 106 -2.62 13.33 15.56
N CYS A 107 -1.46 13.06 14.97
CA CYS A 107 -0.24 13.84 15.22
C CYS A 107 -0.39 15.30 14.75
N ILE A 108 -1.03 15.54 13.60
CA ILE A 108 -1.34 16.90 13.11
C ILE A 108 -2.21 17.64 14.13
N ARG A 109 -3.31 17.02 14.59
CA ARG A 109 -4.27 17.63 15.52
C ARG A 109 -3.69 17.84 16.92
N LEU A 110 -2.76 16.98 17.33
CA LEU A 110 -2.05 17.09 18.60
C LEU A 110 -0.85 18.05 18.53
N GLY A 111 -0.39 18.41 17.34
CA GLY A 111 0.79 19.26 17.15
C GLY A 111 2.10 18.57 17.54
N ILE A 112 2.21 17.26 17.35
CA ILE A 112 3.39 16.46 17.69
C ILE A 112 4.06 15.89 16.42
N LEU A 113 5.35 15.55 16.54
CA LEU A 113 6.06 14.81 15.49
C LEU A 113 5.57 13.36 15.44
N ALA A 114 5.59 12.78 14.23
CA ALA A 114 5.19 11.42 13.99
C ALA A 114 6.43 10.52 13.83
N PRO A 115 6.63 9.49 14.67
CA PRO A 115 7.67 8.50 14.43
C PRO A 115 7.33 7.72 13.15
N THR A 116 8.24 7.79 12.18
CA THR A 116 7.99 7.32 10.82
C THR A 116 9.21 6.57 10.30
N LYS A 117 8.99 5.36 9.80
CA LYS A 117 9.99 4.58 9.06
C LYS A 117 9.95 4.96 7.58
N ILE A 118 11.09 5.44 7.07
CA ILE A 118 11.26 5.79 5.66
C ILE A 118 11.91 4.62 4.92
N ILE A 119 11.22 4.11 3.90
CA ILE A 119 11.68 3.01 3.05
C ILE A 119 11.83 3.46 1.60
N GLN A 120 12.80 2.89 0.88
CA GLN A 120 13.04 3.17 -0.53
C GLN A 120 12.35 2.11 -1.38
N VAL A 121 11.19 2.45 -1.93
CA VAL A 121 10.38 1.52 -2.74
C VAL A 121 9.78 2.26 -3.95
N ASP A 122 9.64 1.53 -5.06
CA ASP A 122 9.01 2.03 -6.28
C ASP A 122 7.48 2.10 -6.14
N ASP A 123 6.80 2.60 -7.18
CA ASP A 123 5.34 2.80 -7.14
C ASP A 123 4.58 1.48 -7.00
N LYS A 124 5.05 0.42 -7.66
CA LYS A 124 4.43 -0.92 -7.61
C LYS A 124 4.44 -1.45 -6.17
N LEU A 125 5.60 -1.43 -5.52
CA LEU A 125 5.75 -1.91 -4.16
C LEU A 125 5.08 -0.99 -3.13
N ALA A 126 5.12 0.33 -3.34
CA ALA A 126 4.40 1.30 -2.51
C ALA A 126 2.89 1.04 -2.49
N ALA A 127 2.29 0.80 -3.65
CA ALA A 127 0.87 0.49 -3.77
C ALA A 127 0.51 -0.82 -3.06
N LYS A 128 1.32 -1.88 -3.23
CA LYS A 128 1.13 -3.15 -2.52
C LYS A 128 1.19 -2.99 -1.01
N ILE A 129 2.21 -2.28 -0.49
CA ILE A 129 2.35 -2.02 0.95
C ILE A 129 1.13 -1.27 1.50
N ALA A 130 0.73 -0.20 0.81
CA ALA A 130 -0.42 0.61 1.22
C ALA A 130 -1.73 -0.19 1.17
N GLY A 131 -1.91 -1.07 0.18
CA GLY A 131 -3.08 -1.93 0.07
C GLY A 131 -3.12 -3.00 1.17
N ALA A 132 -2.02 -3.72 1.33
CA ALA A 132 -1.94 -4.86 2.23
C ALA A 132 -2.12 -4.45 3.72
N THR A 133 -1.68 -3.24 4.08
CA THR A 133 -1.91 -2.67 5.43
C THR A 133 -3.36 -2.27 5.71
N ASN A 134 -4.19 -2.05 4.68
CA ASN A 134 -5.60 -1.70 4.81
C ASN A 134 -6.52 -2.93 4.88
N SER A 135 -6.31 -3.94 4.04
CA SER A 135 -7.14 -5.17 3.98
C SER A 135 -7.19 -5.89 5.34
N HIS A 136 -6.07 -5.91 6.07
CA HIS A 136 -5.93 -6.58 7.38
C HIS A 136 -6.79 -6.01 8.52
N ARG A 137 -7.40 -4.84 8.34
CA ARG A 137 -8.18 -4.19 9.39
C ARG A 137 -9.68 -4.54 9.33
N ASN A 138 -10.14 -5.31 8.35
CA ASN A 138 -11.56 -5.39 7.97
C ASN A 138 -12.19 -3.98 7.87
N GLN A 139 -11.39 -2.98 7.51
CA GLN A 139 -11.78 -1.57 7.50
C GLN A 139 -12.06 -1.06 6.09
N LEU A 140 -11.71 -1.82 5.06
CA LEU A 140 -12.08 -1.44 3.69
C LEU A 140 -13.53 -1.84 3.45
N ASN A 141 -14.31 -0.91 2.95
CA ASN A 141 -15.56 -1.25 2.27
C ASN A 141 -15.26 -1.78 0.85
N ALA A 142 -16.27 -2.34 0.18
CA ALA A 142 -16.09 -2.98 -1.11
C ALA A 142 -15.49 -2.06 -2.18
N LEU A 143 -15.87 -0.78 -2.18
CA LEU A 143 -15.33 0.20 -3.14
C LEU A 143 -13.84 0.47 -2.88
N GLU A 144 -13.44 0.60 -1.62
CA GLU A 144 -12.04 0.88 -1.27
C GLU A 144 -11.12 -0.31 -1.56
N GLU A 145 -11.61 -1.53 -1.35
CA GLU A 145 -10.89 -2.73 -1.73
C GLU A 145 -10.81 -2.86 -3.26
N ALA A 146 -11.85 -2.44 -4.00
CA ALA A 146 -11.82 -2.36 -5.45
C ALA A 146 -10.74 -1.39 -5.95
N ASP A 147 -10.79 -0.15 -5.48
CA ASP A 147 -9.84 0.91 -5.84
C ASP A 147 -8.38 0.51 -5.57
N MET A 148 -8.15 -0.21 -4.46
CA MET A 148 -6.82 -0.70 -4.10
C MET A 148 -6.35 -1.80 -5.04
N VAL A 149 -7.18 -2.82 -5.31
CA VAL A 149 -6.83 -3.92 -6.20
C VAL A 149 -6.57 -3.40 -7.62
N LEU A 150 -7.44 -2.52 -8.12
CA LEU A 150 -7.30 -1.92 -9.45
C LEU A 150 -6.01 -1.13 -9.58
N GLU A 151 -5.67 -0.30 -8.59
CA GLU A 151 -4.44 0.49 -8.60
C GLU A 151 -3.18 -0.40 -8.64
N VAL A 152 -3.13 -1.43 -7.81
CA VAL A 152 -1.99 -2.38 -7.77
C VAL A 152 -1.85 -3.10 -9.11
N LEU A 153 -2.95 -3.60 -9.67
CA LEU A 153 -2.93 -4.31 -10.95
C LEU A 153 -2.57 -3.38 -12.11
N ALA A 154 -3.05 -2.13 -12.10
CA ALA A 154 -2.73 -1.13 -13.11
C ALA A 154 -1.22 -0.86 -13.16
N LEU A 155 -0.59 -0.70 -11.99
CA LEU A 155 0.86 -0.52 -11.87
C LEU A 155 1.65 -1.76 -12.29
N GLU A 156 1.20 -2.96 -11.92
CA GLU A 156 1.86 -4.22 -12.30
C GLU A 156 1.82 -4.49 -13.80
N LEU A 157 0.67 -4.22 -14.41
CA LEU A 157 0.43 -4.40 -15.84
C LEU A 157 0.90 -3.23 -16.71
N GLU A 158 1.37 -2.14 -16.08
CA GLU A 158 1.80 -0.90 -16.76
C GLU A 158 0.68 -0.33 -17.64
N THR A 159 -0.53 -0.29 -17.09
CA THR A 159 -1.80 0.02 -17.75
C THR A 159 -2.65 0.93 -16.84
N THR A 160 -3.86 1.29 -17.26
CA THR A 160 -4.81 2.09 -16.46
C THR A 160 -5.77 1.22 -15.66
N GLU A 161 -6.35 1.75 -14.57
CA GLU A 161 -7.39 1.05 -13.80
C GLU A 161 -8.58 0.63 -14.69
N ALA A 162 -8.99 1.48 -15.64
CA ALA A 162 -10.04 1.18 -16.61
C ALA A 162 -9.70 0.01 -17.56
N GLU A 163 -8.43 -0.15 -17.94
CA GLU A 163 -7.98 -1.29 -18.73
C GLU A 163 -8.00 -2.58 -17.89
N VAL A 164 -7.65 -2.51 -16.61
CA VAL A 164 -7.79 -3.65 -15.67
C VAL A 164 -9.27 -4.03 -15.50
N GLU A 165 -10.16 -3.07 -15.32
CA GLU A 165 -11.61 -3.31 -15.27
C GLU A 165 -12.11 -4.00 -16.55
N SER A 166 -11.60 -3.59 -17.72
CA SER A 166 -11.92 -4.24 -18.99
C SER A 166 -11.48 -5.71 -19.02
N LEU A 167 -10.30 -6.04 -18.47
CA LEU A 167 -9.83 -7.42 -18.37
C LEU A 167 -10.76 -8.26 -17.47
N PHE A 168 -11.20 -7.71 -16.34
CA PHE A 168 -12.18 -8.36 -15.47
C PHE A 168 -13.54 -8.56 -16.14
N TRP A 169 -14.00 -7.56 -16.89
CA TRP A 169 -15.22 -7.66 -17.69
C TRP A 169 -15.10 -8.76 -18.76
N GLN A 170 -13.97 -8.83 -19.47
CA GLN A 170 -13.73 -9.86 -20.49
C GLN A 170 -13.71 -11.27 -19.88
N TYR A 171 -13.14 -11.42 -18.68
CA TYR A 171 -13.17 -12.68 -17.93
C TYR A 171 -14.60 -13.10 -17.55
N SER A 172 -15.40 -12.17 -17.02
CA SER A 172 -16.82 -12.43 -16.69
C SER A 172 -17.62 -12.91 -17.91
N ASN A 173 -17.29 -12.37 -19.08
CA ASN A 173 -17.92 -12.72 -20.36
C ASN A 173 -17.23 -13.88 -21.11
N LYS A 174 -16.21 -14.52 -20.52
CA LYS A 174 -15.44 -15.63 -21.13
C LYS A 174 -14.82 -15.28 -22.49
N THR A 175 -14.41 -14.02 -22.66
CA THR A 175 -13.82 -13.50 -23.90
C THR A 175 -12.31 -13.26 -23.80
N ILE A 176 -11.75 -13.36 -22.60
CA ILE A 176 -10.31 -13.19 -22.36
C ILE A 176 -9.54 -14.49 -22.63
N ASP A 177 -8.30 -14.36 -23.11
CA ASP A 177 -7.32 -15.44 -23.06
C ASP A 177 -6.72 -15.55 -21.65
N VAL A 178 -7.14 -16.55 -20.89
CA VAL A 178 -6.63 -16.82 -19.52
C VAL A 178 -5.18 -17.29 -19.50
N HIS A 179 -4.59 -17.63 -20.64
CA HIS A 179 -3.18 -17.99 -20.74
C HIS A 179 -2.26 -16.81 -21.08
N SER A 180 -2.85 -15.64 -21.38
CA SER A 180 -2.13 -14.39 -21.61
C SER A 180 -1.25 -14.01 -20.41
N SER A 181 -0.15 -13.31 -20.69
CA SER A 181 0.73 -12.79 -19.64
C SER A 181 -0.02 -11.85 -18.68
N GLN A 182 -0.93 -11.03 -19.21
CA GLN A 182 -1.73 -10.09 -18.44
C GLN A 182 -2.62 -10.82 -17.43
N TRP A 183 -3.33 -11.87 -17.85
CA TRP A 183 -4.20 -12.62 -16.95
C TRP A 183 -3.41 -13.37 -15.87
N LYS A 184 -2.27 -13.97 -16.23
CA LYS A 184 -1.37 -14.62 -15.25
C LYS A 184 -0.86 -13.65 -14.18
N THR A 185 -0.57 -12.40 -14.56
CA THR A 185 -0.22 -11.35 -13.59
C THR A 185 -1.39 -11.07 -12.65
N ILE A 186 -2.62 -10.93 -13.16
CA ILE A 186 -3.82 -10.74 -12.31
C ILE A 186 -3.99 -11.90 -11.32
N GLU A 187 -3.88 -13.15 -11.78
CA GLU A 187 -3.99 -14.35 -10.95
C GLU A 187 -2.92 -14.42 -9.86
N THR A 188 -1.70 -13.97 -10.17
CA THR A 188 -0.57 -14.02 -9.23
C THR A 188 -0.62 -12.87 -8.22
N VAL A 189 -0.99 -11.67 -8.66
CA VAL A 189 -0.91 -10.45 -7.84
C VAL A 189 -2.14 -10.29 -6.94
N THR A 190 -3.35 -10.57 -7.43
CA THR A 190 -4.59 -10.34 -6.66
C THR A 190 -4.56 -10.95 -5.25
N PRO A 191 -4.13 -12.23 -5.06
CA PRO A 191 -4.07 -12.85 -3.73
C PRO A 191 -3.07 -12.21 -2.76
N THR A 192 -2.12 -11.41 -3.26
CA THR A 192 -1.12 -10.72 -2.42
C THR A 192 -1.68 -9.45 -1.75
N VAL A 193 -2.80 -8.92 -2.26
CA VAL A 193 -3.38 -7.66 -1.80
C VAL A 193 -4.81 -7.78 -1.29
N THR A 194 -5.54 -8.82 -1.69
CA THR A 194 -6.88 -9.14 -1.18
C THR A 194 -7.05 -10.64 -0.93
N SER A 195 -7.87 -10.98 0.07
CA SER A 195 -8.31 -12.36 0.31
C SER A 195 -9.56 -12.75 -0.50
N VAL A 196 -10.18 -11.79 -1.19
CA VAL A 196 -11.37 -11.99 -2.00
C VAL A 196 -11.00 -12.73 -3.29
N ALA A 197 -11.67 -13.85 -3.56
CA ALA A 197 -11.47 -14.58 -4.81
C ALA A 197 -11.83 -13.69 -6.01
N ILE A 198 -11.05 -13.75 -7.10
CA ILE A 198 -11.25 -12.93 -8.31
C ILE A 198 -12.71 -12.95 -8.80
N SER A 199 -13.35 -14.13 -8.82
CA SER A 199 -14.75 -14.26 -9.23
C SER A 199 -15.74 -13.51 -8.31
N SER A 200 -15.46 -13.48 -7.01
CA SER A 200 -16.25 -12.73 -6.01
C SER A 200 -15.97 -11.24 -6.10
N PHE A 201 -14.71 -10.86 -6.31
CA PHE A 201 -14.29 -9.48 -6.49
C PHE A 201 -15.04 -8.84 -7.67
N ILE A 202 -15.01 -9.49 -8.83
CA ILE A 202 -15.71 -9.01 -10.04
C ILE A 202 -17.22 -8.85 -9.80
N ARG A 203 -17.83 -9.76 -9.02
CA ARG A 203 -19.28 -9.74 -8.80
C ARG A 203 -19.75 -8.70 -7.79
N HIS A 204 -18.93 -8.39 -6.78
CA HIS A 204 -19.39 -7.66 -5.59
C HIS A 204 -18.63 -6.37 -5.30
N TYR A 205 -17.50 -6.14 -5.97
CA TYR A 205 -16.59 -5.02 -5.70
C TYR A 205 -16.47 -4.09 -6.90
N LEU A 206 -16.57 -4.62 -8.12
CA LEU A 206 -16.62 -3.80 -9.34
C LEU A 206 -18.06 -3.34 -9.65
N PRO A 207 -18.23 -2.14 -10.24
CA PRO A 207 -19.53 -1.59 -10.64
C PRO A 207 -20.19 -2.34 -11.81
#